data_AF-A0A5N6XDS2-F1
#
_entry.id   AF-A0A5N6XDS2-F1
#
_cell.length_a   1.000
_cell.length_b   1.000
_cell.length_c   1.000
_cell.angle_alpha   90.00
_cell.angle_beta   90.00
_cell.angle_gamma   90.00
#
_symmetry.space_group_name_H-M   'P 1'
#
loop_
_entity.id
_entity.type
_entity.pdbx_description
1 polymer ?
#
loop_
_entity_poly.entity_id
_entity_poly.type
_entity_poly.pdbx_seq_one_letter_code
_entity_poly.pdbx_strand_id
1 'polypeptide(L)'
;MDDRSNTSKLKATDPTLYALYEELRLEVNDLAESSQSQYVDKAVSTRRLKALKKLEKCLHDIRQLPGFDSFQQDLNEEQMKDASINGSIIVVNITRLRSDAIVVSQAGFSLVPLPGLGAVQAQRWIDQEMTSASSSQRSEKNKKFRDFLGWLWYECVEPILT
;
A
#
# COMPACT_ATOMS: atom_id res chain seq x y z
N MET A 1 4.27 -14.74 17.80
CA MET A 1 4.01 -13.65 16.83
C MET A 1 2.77 -12.93 17.30
N ASP A 2 2.93 -11.69 17.78
CA ASP A 2 1.78 -10.84 18.10
C ASP A 2 1.10 -10.46 16.78
N ASP A 3 -0.09 -11.00 16.57
CA ASP A 3 -0.90 -10.69 15.40
C ASP A 3 -1.55 -9.31 15.62
N ARG A 4 -0.75 -8.26 15.41
CA ARG A 4 -1.12 -6.83 15.51
C ARG A 4 -2.25 -6.45 14.55
N SER A 5 -2.54 -7.33 13.59
CA SER A 5 -3.61 -7.22 12.59
C SER A 5 -4.82 -8.11 12.88
N ASN A 6 -4.90 -8.78 14.04
CA ASN A 6 -5.98 -9.73 14.30
C ASN A 6 -7.32 -9.02 14.56
N THR A 7 -8.03 -8.73 13.47
CA THR A 7 -9.37 -8.15 13.51
C THR A 7 -10.42 -9.14 14.01
N SER A 8 -10.14 -10.45 13.94
CA SER A 8 -11.07 -11.49 14.42
C SER A 8 -11.22 -11.48 15.94
N LYS A 9 -10.12 -11.22 16.67
CA LYS A 9 -10.17 -11.01 18.13
C LYS A 9 -10.98 -9.76 18.48
N LEU A 10 -10.74 -8.65 17.79
CA LEU A 10 -11.48 -7.40 18.03
C LEU A 10 -12.98 -7.60 17.82
N LYS A 11 -13.35 -8.27 16.73
CA LYS A 11 -14.75 -8.59 16.42
C LYS A 11 -15.43 -9.45 17.50
N ALA A 12 -14.68 -10.35 18.15
CA ALA A 12 -15.22 -11.17 19.23
C ALA A 12 -15.34 -10.41 20.55
N THR A 13 -14.41 -9.49 20.85
CA THR A 13 -14.38 -8.72 22.09
C THR A 13 -15.35 -7.53 22.07
N ASP A 14 -15.36 -6.75 20.98
CA ASP A 14 -16.22 -5.59 20.80
C ASP A 14 -16.67 -5.48 19.33
N PRO A 15 -17.81 -6.09 18.98
CA PRO A 15 -18.37 -6.04 17.63
C PRO A 15 -18.69 -4.61 17.15
N THR A 16 -19.05 -3.71 18.07
CA THR A 16 -19.43 -2.33 17.75
C THR A 16 -18.21 -1.53 17.34
N LEU A 17 -17.13 -1.63 18.13
CA LEU A 17 -15.88 -0.94 17.84
C LEU A 17 -15.19 -1.52 16.60
N TYR A 18 -15.28 -2.83 16.38
CA TYR A 18 -14.86 -3.47 15.12
C TYR A 18 -15.60 -2.90 13.91
N ALA A 19 -16.93 -2.78 13.97
CA ALA A 19 -17.73 -2.26 12.87
C ALA A 19 -17.35 -0.81 12.54
N LEU A 20 -17.15 0.03 13.55
CA LEU A 20 -16.67 1.41 13.38
C LEU A 20 -15.29 1.47 12.73
N TYR A 21 -14.36 0.62 13.17
CA TYR A 21 -13.02 0.54 12.60
C TYR A 21 -13.05 0.16 11.11
N GLU A 22 -13.80 -0.88 10.74
CA GLU A 22 -13.91 -1.30 9.34
C GLU A 22 -14.59 -0.23 8.48
N GLU A 23 -15.64 0.43 8.98
CA GLU A 23 -16.29 1.54 8.28
C GLU A 23 -15.30 2.68 8.00
N LEU A 24 -14.56 3.13 9.01
CA LEU A 24 -13.60 4.20 8.87
C LEU A 24 -12.42 3.82 7.97
N ARG A 25 -11.98 2.56 8.03
CA ARG A 25 -10.93 2.02 7.17
C ARG A 25 -11.36 2.04 5.69
N LEU A 26 -12.58 1.61 5.41
CA LEU A 26 -13.16 1.67 4.06
C LEU A 26 -13.34 3.12 3.58
N GLU A 27 -13.89 4.02 4.42
CA GLU A 27 -14.06 5.43 4.05
C GLU A 27 -12.71 6.08 3.69
N VAL A 28 -11.65 5.83 4.46
CA VAL A 28 -10.31 6.36 4.15
C VAL A 28 -9.76 5.80 2.83
N ASN A 29 -10.01 4.52 2.53
CA ASN A 29 -9.53 3.87 1.32
C ASN A 29 -10.27 4.37 0.07
N ASP A 30 -11.60 4.45 0.10
CA ASP A 30 -12.43 4.94 -1.01
C ASP A 30 -12.10 6.42 -1.34
N LEU A 31 -11.85 7.22 -0.31
CA LEU A 31 -11.41 8.62 -0.48
C LEU A 31 -10.00 8.72 -1.06
N ALA A 32 -9.15 7.70 -0.88
CA ALA A 32 -7.83 7.63 -1.52
C ALA A 32 -7.96 7.50 -3.03
N GLU A 33 -8.81 6.58 -3.48
CA GLU A 33 -9.03 6.28 -4.90
C GLU A 33 -9.65 7.48 -5.63
N SER A 34 -10.66 8.12 -5.03
CA SER A 34 -11.29 9.31 -5.61
C SER A 34 -10.37 10.53 -5.69
N SER A 35 -9.43 10.67 -4.74
CA SER A 35 -8.42 11.74 -4.74
C SER A 35 -7.35 11.59 -5.84
N GLN A 36 -7.23 10.41 -6.46
CA GLN A 36 -6.29 10.20 -7.57
C GLN A 36 -6.82 10.75 -8.90
N SER A 37 -8.05 11.30 -8.97
CA SER A 37 -8.60 11.93 -10.18
C SER A 37 -7.90 13.27 -10.52
N GLN A 38 -8.01 13.75 -11.79
CA GLN A 38 -7.25 14.92 -12.30
C GLN A 38 -7.55 16.25 -11.59
N TYR A 39 -8.60 16.29 -10.76
CA TYR A 39 -8.97 17.43 -9.96
C TYR A 39 -9.09 16.99 -8.51
N VAL A 40 -8.07 17.24 -7.71
CA VAL A 40 -8.18 17.07 -6.25
C VAL A 40 -9.10 18.16 -5.74
N ASP A 41 -10.38 17.84 -5.59
CA ASP A 41 -11.31 18.73 -4.92
C ASP A 41 -10.84 18.91 -3.47
N LYS A 42 -10.60 20.16 -3.07
CA LYS A 42 -10.19 20.54 -1.72
C LYS A 42 -11.16 19.99 -0.66
N ALA A 43 -12.44 19.81 -1.03
CA ALA A 43 -13.44 19.16 -0.19
C ALA A 43 -13.13 17.67 0.06
N VAL A 44 -12.70 16.92 -0.97
CA VAL A 44 -12.32 15.50 -0.86
C VAL A 44 -11.09 15.35 0.04
N SER A 45 -10.07 16.19 -0.14
CA SER A 45 -8.89 16.21 0.74
C SER A 45 -9.25 16.53 2.20
N THR A 46 -10.15 17.50 2.42
CA THR A 46 -10.61 17.86 3.77
C THR A 46 -11.40 16.72 4.42
N ARG A 47 -12.25 16.03 3.64
CA ARG A 47 -13.02 14.87 4.12
C ARG A 47 -12.10 13.72 4.48
N ARG A 48 -11.11 13.40 3.64
CA ARG A 48 -10.11 12.37 3.90
C ARG A 48 -9.35 12.65 5.20
N LEU A 49 -8.91 13.89 5.40
CA LEU A 49 -8.23 14.27 6.65
C LEU A 49 -9.11 14.10 7.89
N LYS A 50 -10.41 14.40 7.79
CA LYS A 50 -11.36 14.15 8.88
C LYS A 50 -11.56 12.66 9.15
N ALA A 51 -11.68 11.84 8.11
CA ALA A 51 -11.82 10.38 8.23
C ALA A 51 -10.57 9.76 8.88
N LEU A 52 -9.37 10.20 8.48
CA LEU A 52 -8.11 9.79 9.12
C LEU A 52 -8.08 10.10 10.61
N LYS A 53 -8.46 11.32 11.02
CA LYS A 53 -8.51 11.69 12.45
C LYS A 53 -9.50 10.83 13.24
N LYS A 54 -10.65 10.49 12.64
CA LYS A 54 -11.63 9.59 13.27
C LYS A 54 -11.05 8.18 13.41
N LEU A 55 -10.35 7.68 12.38
CA LEU A 55 -9.69 6.38 12.40
C LEU A 55 -8.59 6.34 13.47
N GLU A 56 -7.76 7.36 13.58
CA GLU A 56 -6.73 7.49 14.63
C GLU A 56 -7.35 7.42 16.03
N LYS A 57 -8.46 8.14 16.25
CA LYS A 57 -9.19 8.06 17.52
C LYS A 57 -9.75 6.66 17.77
N CYS A 58 -10.38 6.04 16.78
CA CYS A 58 -10.89 4.69 16.89
C CYS A 58 -9.78 3.68 17.24
N LEU A 59 -8.61 3.79 16.60
CA LEU A 59 -7.43 2.98 16.93
C LEU A 59 -6.94 3.22 18.35
N HIS A 60 -6.97 4.47 18.83
CA HIS A 60 -6.63 4.78 20.22
C HIS A 60 -7.58 4.09 21.19
N ASP A 61 -8.90 4.16 20.94
CA ASP A 61 -9.92 3.53 21.77
C ASP A 61 -9.76 1.99 21.79
N ILE A 62 -9.46 1.37 20.63
CA ILE A 62 -9.18 -0.07 20.53
C ILE A 62 -7.97 -0.45 21.39
N ARG A 63 -6.90 0.36 21.37
CA ARG A 63 -5.68 0.09 22.13
C ARG A 63 -5.86 0.24 23.65
N GLN A 64 -6.97 0.80 24.14
CA GLN A 64 -7.31 0.80 25.56
C GLN A 64 -7.96 -0.52 26.03
N LEU A 65 -8.34 -1.41 25.11
CA LEU A 65 -8.90 -2.71 25.46
C LEU A 65 -7.78 -3.68 25.90
N PRO A 66 -8.01 -4.50 26.96
CA PRO A 66 -7.02 -5.48 27.40
C PRO A 66 -6.62 -6.43 26.26
N GLY A 67 -5.31 -6.50 25.96
CA GLY A 67 -4.77 -7.38 24.91
C GLY A 67 -4.78 -6.78 23.51
N PHE A 68 -5.13 -5.49 23.36
CA PHE A 68 -5.09 -4.74 22.10
C PHE A 68 -4.07 -3.60 22.11
N ASP A 69 -3.18 -3.53 23.10
CA ASP A 69 -2.23 -2.43 23.32
C ASP A 69 -1.38 -2.13 22.07
N SER A 70 -1.03 -3.16 21.30
CA SER A 70 -0.25 -3.05 20.06
C SER A 70 -1.08 -3.17 18.77
N PHE A 71 -2.41 -3.08 18.85
CA PHE A 71 -3.30 -3.25 17.69
C PHE A 71 -3.04 -2.16 16.64
N GLN A 72 -2.74 -2.58 15.41
CA GLN A 72 -2.39 -1.70 14.29
C GLN A 72 -1.34 -0.64 14.68
N GLN A 73 -0.45 -0.93 15.63
CA GLN A 73 0.61 -0.02 16.02
C GLN A 73 1.72 -0.07 14.98
N ASP A 74 2.18 1.12 14.57
CA ASP A 74 3.28 1.24 13.62
C ASP A 74 4.53 0.52 14.12
N LEU A 75 5.28 -0.07 13.19
CA LEU A 75 6.60 -0.61 13.49
C LEU A 75 7.56 0.55 13.77
N ASN A 76 8.37 0.41 14.82
CA ASN A 76 9.48 1.33 15.02
C ASN A 76 10.64 1.00 14.06
N GLU A 77 11.64 1.87 14.01
CA GLU A 77 12.80 1.69 13.12
C GLU A 77 13.53 0.35 13.34
N GLU A 78 13.78 -0.04 14.59
CA GLU A 78 14.46 -1.30 14.90
C GLU A 78 13.65 -2.51 14.43
N GLN A 79 12.34 -2.50 14.63
CA GLN A 79 11.43 -3.55 14.17
C GLN A 79 11.36 -3.63 12.65
N MET A 80 11.37 -2.48 11.95
CA MET A 80 11.42 -2.46 10.49
C MET A 80 12.74 -3.02 9.95
N LYS A 81 13.87 -2.70 10.60
CA LYS A 81 15.16 -3.30 10.26
C LYS A 81 15.15 -4.80 10.52
N ASP A 82 14.70 -5.24 11.69
CA ASP A 82 14.61 -6.65 12.06
C ASP A 82 13.76 -7.46 11.05
N ALA A 83 12.64 -6.88 10.57
CA ALA A 83 11.83 -7.50 9.53
C ALA A 83 12.59 -7.72 8.20
N SER A 84 13.65 -6.96 7.93
CA SER A 84 14.51 -7.08 6.75
C SER A 84 15.74 -8.00 6.95
N ILE A 85 15.77 -8.81 8.03
CA ILE A 85 16.91 -9.69 8.34
C ILE A 85 17.24 -10.72 7.24
N ASN A 86 16.21 -11.22 6.54
CA ASN A 86 16.37 -12.20 5.46
C ASN A 86 16.50 -11.56 4.07
N GLY A 87 16.53 -10.23 3.99
CA GLY A 87 16.59 -9.50 2.74
C GLY A 87 15.90 -8.14 2.82
N SER A 88 16.30 -7.23 1.95
CA SER A 88 15.75 -5.88 1.88
C SER A 88 14.27 -5.90 1.49
N ILE A 89 13.46 -5.10 2.18
CA ILE A 89 12.05 -4.88 1.83
C ILE A 89 11.97 -3.62 0.96
N ILE A 90 11.41 -3.76 -0.23
CA ILE A 90 11.29 -2.66 -1.20
C ILE A 90 9.82 -2.29 -1.34
N VAL A 91 9.48 -1.04 -1.03
CA VAL A 91 8.13 -0.49 -1.23
C VAL A 91 8.20 0.52 -2.36
N VAL A 92 7.49 0.28 -3.45
CA VAL A 92 7.43 1.18 -4.60
C VAL A 92 6.15 1.99 -4.53
N ASN A 93 6.28 3.31 -4.43
CA ASN A 93 5.16 4.24 -4.43
C ASN A 93 5.10 4.97 -5.77
N ILE A 94 3.99 4.81 -6.49
CA ILE A 94 3.75 5.43 -7.79
C ILE A 94 2.65 6.46 -7.63
N THR A 95 2.98 7.73 -7.86
CA THR A 95 1.99 8.82 -7.85
C THR A 95 2.04 9.59 -9.16
N ARG A 96 1.08 10.49 -9.38
CA ARG A 96 1.10 11.40 -10.53
C ARG A 96 2.20 12.47 -10.47
N LEU A 97 2.74 12.74 -9.27
CA LEU A 97 3.78 13.76 -9.08
C LEU A 97 5.17 13.18 -9.30
N ARG A 98 5.44 12.05 -8.65
CA ARG A 98 6.70 11.30 -8.77
C ARG A 98 6.50 9.86 -8.34
N SER A 99 7.47 9.03 -8.66
CA SER A 99 7.57 7.66 -8.18
C SER A 99 8.89 7.47 -7.45
N ASP A 100 8.84 6.76 -6.33
CA ASP A 100 10.01 6.47 -5.49
C ASP A 100 9.93 5.03 -4.99
N ALA A 101 11.08 4.41 -4.77
CA ALA A 101 11.21 3.20 -3.97
C ALA A 101 11.81 3.52 -2.60
N ILE A 102 11.19 2.99 -1.55
CA ILE A 102 11.71 3.00 -0.18
C ILE A 102 12.34 1.63 0.04
N VAL A 103 13.64 1.60 0.31
CA VAL A 103 14.38 0.38 0.61
C VAL A 103 14.60 0.32 2.11
N VAL A 104 14.13 -0.75 2.74
CA VAL A 104 14.36 -1.06 4.15
C VAL A 104 15.35 -2.21 4.22
N SER A 105 16.47 -1.98 4.90
CA SER A 105 17.51 -2.97 5.13
C SER A 105 18.02 -2.92 6.56
N GLN A 106 18.80 -3.91 6.97
CA GLN A 106 19.51 -3.91 8.25
C GLN A 106 20.42 -2.68 8.44
N ALA A 107 20.94 -2.13 7.34
CA ALA A 107 21.78 -0.94 7.38
C ALA A 107 20.99 0.37 7.58
N GLY A 108 19.68 0.38 7.30
CA GLY A 108 18.89 1.60 7.30
C GLY A 108 17.84 1.68 6.20
N PHE A 109 17.31 2.89 6.05
CA PHE A 109 16.35 3.26 5.01
C PHE A 109 17.05 4.07 3.92
N SER A 110 16.75 3.77 2.67
CA SER A 110 17.14 4.61 1.54
C SER A 110 15.94 4.89 0.62
N LEU A 111 16.01 6.01 -0.07
CA LEU A 111 15.02 6.44 -1.06
C LEU A 111 15.69 6.40 -2.44
N VAL A 112 15.08 5.68 -3.37
CA VAL A 112 15.52 5.60 -4.77
C VAL A 112 14.45 6.28 -5.64
N PRO A 113 14.73 7.45 -6.24
CA PRO A 113 13.81 8.08 -7.19
C PRO A 113 13.65 7.22 -8.45
N LEU A 114 12.42 7.07 -8.93
CA LEU A 114 12.09 6.29 -10.13
C LEU A 114 11.42 7.19 -11.18
N PRO A 115 12.16 8.15 -11.77
CA PRO A 115 11.56 9.18 -12.63
C PRO A 115 10.93 8.63 -13.90
N GLY A 116 11.37 7.46 -14.40
CA GLY A 116 10.78 6.83 -15.57
C GLY A 116 9.58 5.92 -15.27
N LEU A 117 9.31 5.61 -13.99
CA LEU A 117 8.14 4.84 -13.57
C LEU A 117 6.89 5.73 -13.46
N GLY A 118 6.26 6.05 -14.60
CA GLY A 118 5.11 6.95 -14.63
C GLY A 118 3.77 6.29 -14.27
N ALA A 119 2.94 6.97 -13.46
CA ALA A 119 1.60 6.49 -13.06
C ALA A 119 0.66 6.23 -14.25
N VAL A 120 0.71 7.06 -15.30
CA VAL A 120 -0.11 6.87 -16.51
C VAL A 120 0.27 5.59 -17.25
N GLN A 121 1.58 5.30 -17.32
CA GLN A 121 2.06 4.09 -17.99
C GLN A 121 1.77 2.84 -17.16
N ALA A 122 1.93 2.91 -15.84
CA ALA A 122 1.50 1.85 -14.92
C ALA A 122 0.00 1.52 -15.09
N GLN A 123 -0.86 2.54 -15.15
CA GLN A 123 -2.29 2.34 -15.38
C GLN A 123 -2.57 1.65 -16.72
N ARG A 124 -1.89 2.06 -17.80
CA ARG A 124 -2.01 1.39 -19.11
C ARG A 124 -1.64 -0.09 -19.07
N TRP A 125 -0.71 -0.50 -18.21
CA TRP A 125 -0.38 -1.92 -18.04
C TRP A 125 -1.45 -2.68 -17.24
N ILE A 126 -2.03 -2.05 -16.22
CA ILE A 126 -3.14 -2.61 -15.42
C ILE A 126 -4.37 -2.84 -16.31
N ASP A 127 -4.73 -1.86 -17.14
CA ASP A 127 -5.92 -1.90 -18.00
C ASP A 127 -5.83 -2.98 -19.10
N GLN A 128 -4.66 -3.58 -19.33
CA GLN A 128 -4.46 -4.62 -20.34
C GLN A 128 -4.89 -6.03 -19.91
N GLU A 129 -5.41 -6.21 -18.68
CA GLU A 129 -5.95 -7.48 -18.15
C GLU A 129 -5.09 -8.73 -18.47
N MET A 130 -3.78 -8.58 -18.24
CA MET A 130 -2.78 -9.55 -18.71
C MET A 130 -2.78 -10.89 -17.97
N THR A 131 -3.46 -10.97 -16.83
CA THR A 131 -3.56 -12.18 -15.99
C THR A 131 -4.77 -13.07 -16.34
N SER A 132 -5.61 -12.68 -17.31
CA SER A 132 -6.81 -13.45 -17.69
C SER A 132 -6.47 -14.76 -18.41
N ALA A 133 -7.06 -15.87 -17.97
CA ALA A 133 -6.74 -17.25 -18.36
C ALA A 133 -7.38 -17.72 -19.69
N SER A 134 -7.34 -16.92 -20.75
CA SER A 134 -7.81 -17.36 -22.08
C SER A 134 -6.69 -18.01 -22.89
N SER A 135 -6.87 -19.28 -23.25
CA SER A 135 -5.88 -20.13 -23.92
C SER A 135 -5.69 -19.83 -25.42
N SER A 136 -6.69 -19.23 -26.08
CA SER A 136 -6.67 -18.95 -27.53
C SER A 136 -5.72 -17.81 -27.94
N GLN A 137 -5.26 -16.98 -26.99
CA GLN A 137 -4.40 -15.82 -27.24
C GLN A 137 -3.05 -15.89 -26.53
N ARG A 138 -2.62 -17.08 -26.07
CA ARG A 138 -1.45 -17.26 -25.21
C ARG A 138 -0.15 -16.67 -25.78
N SER A 139 0.09 -16.82 -27.09
CA SER A 139 1.31 -16.29 -27.73
C SER A 139 1.38 -14.76 -27.70
N GLU A 140 0.27 -14.09 -28.02
CA GLU A 140 0.18 -12.62 -28.00
C GLU A 140 0.26 -12.07 -26.57
N LYS A 141 -0.44 -12.72 -25.63
CA LYS A 141 -0.36 -12.37 -24.19
C LYS A 141 1.06 -12.51 -23.65
N ASN A 142 1.77 -13.59 -24.02
CA ASN A 142 3.17 -13.77 -23.61
C ASN A 142 4.09 -12.69 -24.18
N LYS A 143 3.84 -12.17 -25.39
CA LYS A 143 4.60 -11.04 -25.95
C LYS A 143 4.40 -9.79 -25.10
N LYS A 144 3.13 -9.41 -24.89
CA LYS A 144 2.78 -8.25 -24.06
C LYS A 144 3.34 -8.37 -22.64
N PHE A 145 3.26 -9.56 -22.02
CA PHE A 145 3.79 -9.81 -20.69
C PHE A 145 5.32 -9.63 -20.63
N ARG A 146 6.05 -10.04 -21.66
CA ARG A 146 7.49 -9.75 -21.75
C ARG A 146 7.78 -8.27 -21.90
N ASP A 147 6.98 -7.56 -22.70
CA ASP A 147 7.13 -6.10 -22.86
C ASP A 147 6.87 -5.38 -21.52
N PHE A 148 5.86 -5.83 -20.77
CA PHE A 148 5.57 -5.36 -19.41
C PHE A 148 6.72 -5.63 -18.44
N LEU A 149 7.24 -6.87 -18.40
CA LEU A 149 8.36 -7.23 -17.54
C LEU A 149 9.63 -6.47 -17.91
N GLY A 150 9.87 -6.24 -19.20
CA GLY A 150 10.98 -5.42 -19.68
C GLY A 150 10.86 -3.99 -19.19
N TRP A 151 9.68 -3.38 -19.34
CA TRP A 151 9.40 -2.05 -18.79
C TRP A 151 9.59 -1.99 -17.28
N LEU A 152 9.03 -2.95 -16.53
CA LEU A 152 9.17 -3.01 -15.07
C LEU A 152 10.64 -3.19 -14.65
N TRP A 153 11.41 -3.95 -15.42
CA TRP A 153 12.84 -4.11 -15.18
C TRP A 153 13.58 -2.77 -15.29
N TYR A 154 13.51 -2.10 -16.45
CA TYR A 154 14.27 -0.88 -16.71
C TYR A 154 13.81 0.32 -15.87
N GLU A 155 12.49 0.45 -15.62
CA GLU A 155 11.96 1.64 -14.95
C GLU A 155 11.85 1.49 -13.42
N CYS A 156 11.91 0.27 -12.90
CA CYS A 156 11.72 0.01 -11.47
C CYS A 156 12.84 -0.85 -10.87
N VAL A 157 13.06 -2.05 -11.40
CA VAL A 157 13.95 -3.02 -10.73
C VAL A 157 15.42 -2.65 -10.87
N GLU A 158 15.90 -2.34 -12.07
CA GLU A 158 17.29 -1.99 -12.33
C GLU A 158 17.77 -0.79 -11.50
N PRO A 159 17.03 0.35 -11.44
CA PRO A 159 17.41 1.49 -10.61
C PRO A 159 17.49 1.19 -9.10
N ILE A 160 16.78 0.18 -8.61
CA ILE A 160 16.79 -0.20 -7.19
C ILE A 160 17.97 -1.12 -6.85
N LEU A 161 18.46 -1.88 -7.84
CA LEU A 161 19.54 -2.85 -7.67
C LEU A 161 20.93 -2.29 -7.99
N THR A 162 21.02 -1.10 -8.57
CA THR A 162 22.29 -0.42 -8.90
C THR A 162 22.77 0.47 -7.77
#